data_AF-A0A3A0D289-F1
#
_entry.id   AF-A0A3A0D289-F1
#
_cell.length_a   1.000
_cell.length_b   1.000
_cell.length_c   1.000
_cell.angle_alpha   90.00
_cell.angle_beta   90.00
_cell.angle_gamma   90.00
#
_symmetry.space_group_name_H-M   'P 1'
#
loop_
_entity.id
_entity.type
_entity.pdbx_description
1 polymer ?
#
loop_
_entity_poly.entity_id
_entity_poly.type
_entity_poly.pdbx_seq_one_letter_code
_entity_poly.pdbx_strand_id
1 'polypeptide(L)'
;MPRLEITSQGKTRIVPFNGARLSIGRQPGNDVVLEDPAASRKHCVIEHIGGVFKLTDLKSHNGTWIGENRVREANLALGESLRIGATLLRILPDEIAEQAARRVLPKAQLVEEVPEDLPRTSVDRDVVATTLAVRSMVSGPLAKQLATLMQSCINVPPPEGAPQVARDIRLLNRKSETVAPSEKAGEAMEALRQLLFAAFRVRATDIHIEPKPEVYSIRFRIDSLLHAVGDLTAKMGVAVLNVIKILCELDISKRNIVQEGSFAAELPTRRVDFRVNLTPTLHGQKLALRFLDKGTVPGQFENLGMELDVVAEMSRICSQDAGLIIIAGPTGSGKTTTLYTALQTIDAYTRNIVTIEDPVEYELPNTTQISIDPVHNLTFASVLSSVLRQDPDVILVGEIRDQETAKMAMQAATTGHLVLTTIHARDTIGTIFRLLDLGVEPFLVANSVTMCISQRLARVLCPSCKRPYKPDTKTIRRLNLESRQFGEFYEAVGCKKCMNVGYRGRMALFETLLFSPQVRDVILTNPTIGDLRKAAGEWMFHTLADSGYRKVIEGITTVEEVDRVASQG
;
A
#
# COMPACT_ATOMS: atom_id res chain seq x y z
N MET A 1 0.05 -9.23 30.03
CA MET A 1 1.16 -9.75 30.84
C MET A 1 1.97 -10.79 30.07
N PRO A 2 3.27 -10.53 29.81
CA PRO A 2 4.13 -11.49 29.11
C PRO A 2 4.08 -12.87 29.78
N ARG A 3 4.18 -13.94 28.99
CA ARG A 3 4.14 -15.31 29.49
C ARG A 3 5.43 -16.03 29.15
N LEU A 4 5.87 -16.90 30.04
CA LEU A 4 7.03 -17.75 29.81
C LEU A 4 6.56 -19.10 29.28
N GLU A 5 6.83 -19.36 28.01
CA GLU A 5 6.69 -20.68 27.42
C GLU A 5 7.89 -21.53 27.81
N ILE A 6 7.64 -22.75 28.26
CA ILE A 6 8.65 -23.70 28.71
C ILE A 6 8.40 -25.02 28.00
N THR A 7 9.35 -25.45 27.18
CA THR A 7 9.32 -26.73 26.48
C THR A 7 10.40 -27.64 27.05
N SER A 8 10.01 -28.73 27.70
CA SER A 8 10.91 -29.75 28.23
C SER A 8 10.45 -31.14 27.80
N GLN A 9 11.37 -31.98 27.33
CA GLN A 9 11.08 -33.36 26.91
C GLN A 9 9.86 -33.48 25.98
N GLY A 10 9.70 -32.53 25.05
CA GLY A 10 8.60 -32.51 24.09
C GLY A 10 7.24 -32.03 24.63
N LYS A 11 7.14 -31.67 25.91
CA LYS A 11 5.94 -31.04 26.50
C LYS A 11 6.14 -29.55 26.66
N THR A 12 5.17 -28.76 26.18
CA THR A 12 5.15 -27.30 26.35
C THR A 12 4.12 -26.91 27.39
N ARG A 13 4.52 -26.04 28.32
CA ARG A 13 3.60 -25.38 29.27
C ARG A 13 3.89 -23.89 29.32
N ILE A 14 2.87 -23.11 29.63
CA ILE A 14 2.95 -21.64 29.69
C ILE A 14 2.71 -21.21 31.13
N VAL A 15 3.61 -20.40 31.67
CA VAL A 15 3.52 -19.85 33.03
C VAL A 15 3.43 -18.32 32.92
N PRO A 16 2.49 -17.67 33.62
CA PRO A 16 2.38 -16.22 33.56
C PRO A 16 3.57 -15.56 34.28
N PHE A 17 4.13 -14.50 33.70
CA PHE A 17 5.24 -13.75 34.31
C PHE A 17 4.66 -12.75 35.33
N ASN A 18 4.36 -13.24 36.54
CA ASN A 18 3.56 -12.54 37.56
C ASN A 18 4.34 -11.53 38.44
N GLY A 19 5.52 -11.08 38.04
CA GLY A 19 6.32 -10.15 38.86
C GLY A 19 7.49 -9.51 38.11
N ALA A 20 8.31 -8.73 38.83
CA ALA A 20 9.51 -8.11 38.27
C ALA A 20 10.70 -9.09 38.16
N ARG A 21 10.61 -10.28 38.75
CA ARG A 21 11.70 -11.26 38.83
C ARG A 21 11.14 -12.68 38.87
N LEU A 22 11.76 -13.60 38.14
CA LEU A 22 11.37 -15.00 38.06
C LEU A 22 12.63 -15.88 38.16
N SER A 23 12.68 -16.74 39.18
CA SER A 23 13.75 -17.68 39.44
C SER A 23 13.49 -19.05 38.79
N ILE A 24 14.53 -19.64 38.18
CA ILE A 24 14.41 -20.86 37.38
C ILE A 24 15.45 -21.87 37.84
N GLY A 25 15.02 -23.11 38.08
CA GLY A 25 15.93 -24.19 38.47
C GLY A 25 15.21 -25.48 38.87
N ARG A 26 15.96 -26.53 39.20
CA ARG A 26 15.39 -27.85 39.51
C ARG A 26 14.82 -27.98 40.93
N GLN A 27 15.18 -27.08 41.84
CA GLN A 27 14.67 -27.14 43.21
C GLN A 27 13.20 -26.67 43.27
N PRO A 28 12.33 -27.29 44.09
CA PRO A 28 10.92 -26.91 44.24
C PRO A 28 10.66 -25.47 44.69
N GLY A 29 11.67 -24.78 45.25
CA GLY A 29 11.56 -23.40 45.72
C GLY A 29 11.85 -22.31 44.67
N ASN A 30 11.97 -22.68 43.39
CA ASN A 30 12.05 -21.69 42.30
C ASN A 30 10.65 -21.39 41.76
N ASP A 31 10.46 -20.19 41.21
CA ASP A 31 9.20 -19.79 40.58
C ASP A 31 8.86 -20.66 39.37
N VAL A 32 9.89 -21.07 38.63
CA VAL A 32 9.80 -22.08 37.56
C VAL A 32 10.69 -23.26 37.89
N VAL A 33 10.04 -24.36 38.27
CA VAL A 33 10.71 -25.63 38.59
C VAL A 33 10.91 -26.44 37.32
N LEU A 34 12.17 -26.72 36.95
CA LEU A 34 12.53 -27.53 35.79
C LEU A 34 12.76 -28.99 36.17
N GLU A 35 12.17 -29.91 35.42
CA GLU A 35 12.38 -31.36 35.57
C GLU A 35 13.63 -31.87 34.85
N ASP A 36 14.40 -30.96 34.25
CA ASP A 36 15.60 -31.29 33.48
C ASP A 36 16.79 -31.62 34.41
N PRO A 37 17.37 -32.84 34.33
CA PRO A 37 18.48 -33.22 35.19
C PRO A 37 19.74 -32.38 34.95
N ALA A 38 19.89 -31.76 33.77
CA ALA A 38 20.98 -30.85 33.47
C ALA A 38 20.77 -29.45 34.07
N ALA A 39 19.59 -29.13 34.59
CA ALA A 39 19.35 -27.90 35.33
C ALA A 39 19.90 -27.99 36.76
N SER A 40 20.72 -27.00 37.14
CA SER A 40 21.12 -26.77 38.54
C SER A 40 19.91 -26.47 39.44
N ARG A 41 20.07 -26.73 40.75
CA ARG A 41 19.02 -26.52 41.77
C ARG A 41 18.47 -25.10 41.74
N LYS A 42 19.34 -24.10 41.62
CA LYS A 42 19.02 -22.72 41.22
C LYS A 42 19.88 -22.42 40.00
N HIS A 43 19.25 -22.17 38.85
CA HIS A 43 19.96 -22.14 37.57
C HIS A 43 20.16 -20.71 37.09
N CYS A 44 19.07 -19.98 36.86
CA CYS A 44 19.12 -18.60 36.40
C CYS A 44 17.93 -17.82 36.94
N VAL A 45 17.96 -16.51 36.72
CA VAL A 45 16.89 -15.58 37.05
C VAL A 45 16.63 -14.70 35.84
N ILE A 46 15.36 -14.41 35.58
CA ILE A 46 14.93 -13.42 34.60
C ILE A 46 14.25 -12.27 35.35
N GLU A 47 14.74 -11.05 35.17
CA GLU A 47 14.19 -9.82 35.75
C GLU A 47 13.60 -8.95 34.64
N HIS A 48 12.41 -8.39 34.87
CA HIS A 48 11.78 -7.44 33.99
C HIS A 48 11.95 -6.02 34.56
N ILE A 49 12.84 -5.24 33.98
CA ILE A 49 13.20 -3.89 34.44
C ILE A 49 13.06 -2.93 33.27
N GLY A 50 12.15 -1.95 33.38
CA GLY A 50 11.99 -0.89 32.38
C GLY A 50 11.61 -1.38 30.97
N GLY A 51 10.85 -2.47 30.84
CA GLY A 51 10.45 -3.03 29.53
C GLY A 51 11.44 -4.02 28.92
N VAL A 52 12.56 -4.31 29.60
CA VAL A 52 13.60 -5.24 29.14
C VAL A 52 13.67 -6.45 30.07
N PHE A 53 13.82 -7.65 29.50
CA PHE A 53 14.01 -8.88 30.27
C PHE A 53 15.49 -9.20 30.40
N LYS A 54 16.06 -9.02 31.59
CA LYS A 54 17.45 -9.33 31.87
C LYS A 54 17.58 -10.74 32.45
N LEU A 55 18.31 -11.61 31.77
CA LEU A 55 18.69 -12.94 32.22
C LEU A 55 20.03 -12.89 32.95
N THR A 56 20.12 -13.57 34.10
CA THR A 56 21.37 -13.79 34.84
C THR A 56 21.51 -15.27 35.22
N ASP A 57 22.59 -15.92 34.79
CA ASP A 57 22.96 -17.28 35.19
C ASP A 57 23.59 -17.28 36.58
N LEU A 58 23.08 -18.13 37.48
CA LEU A 58 23.51 -18.20 38.88
C LEU A 58 24.69 -19.17 39.07
N LYS A 59 25.69 -19.11 38.17
CA LYS A 59 26.83 -20.03 38.10
C LYS A 59 26.37 -21.49 37.97
N SER A 60 25.44 -21.72 37.05
CA SER A 60 24.92 -23.05 36.80
C SER A 60 26.01 -23.99 36.27
N HIS A 61 25.91 -25.27 36.62
CA HIS A 61 26.91 -26.27 36.27
C HIS A 61 27.05 -26.44 34.74
N ASN A 62 25.92 -26.57 34.06
CA ASN A 62 25.85 -26.82 32.61
C ASN A 62 25.64 -25.54 31.77
N GLY A 63 25.49 -24.38 32.43
CA GLY A 63 25.32 -23.09 31.76
C GLY A 63 23.90 -22.85 31.24
N THR A 64 23.56 -21.56 31.15
CA THR A 64 22.43 -21.07 30.36
C THR A 64 22.90 -20.66 28.97
N TRP A 65 22.12 -20.96 27.94
CA TRP A 65 22.51 -20.76 26.55
C TRP A 65 21.44 -19.95 25.80
N ILE A 66 21.86 -19.04 24.92
CA ILE A 66 20.97 -18.37 23.95
C ILE A 66 21.53 -18.66 22.56
N GLY A 67 20.75 -19.37 21.74
CA GLY A 67 21.28 -20.03 20.55
C GLY A 67 22.41 -20.99 20.93
N GLU A 68 23.59 -20.78 20.34
CA GLU A 68 24.80 -21.57 20.59
C GLU A 68 25.73 -20.95 21.64
N ASN A 69 25.43 -19.72 22.11
CA ASN A 69 26.29 -18.99 23.01
C ASN A 69 25.94 -19.26 24.48
N ARG A 70 26.93 -19.67 25.28
CA ARG A 70 26.78 -19.74 26.75
C ARG A 70 26.81 -18.34 27.32
N VAL A 71 25.77 -17.96 28.05
CA VAL A 71 25.62 -16.62 28.61
C VAL A 71 25.70 -16.64 30.13
N ARG A 72 26.33 -15.61 30.70
CA ARG A 72 26.29 -15.33 32.15
C ARG A 72 25.28 -14.26 32.48
N GLU A 73 25.19 -13.22 31.65
CA GLU A 73 24.15 -12.22 31.66
C GLU A 73 23.76 -11.89 30.20
N ALA A 74 22.48 -11.65 29.94
CA ALA A 74 21.99 -11.26 28.62
C ALA A 74 20.65 -10.51 28.73
N ASN A 75 20.35 -9.65 27.76
CA ASN A 75 19.00 -9.10 27.60
C ASN A 75 18.24 -9.98 26.60
N LEU A 76 17.08 -10.48 27.00
CA LEU A 76 16.21 -11.33 26.20
C LEU A 76 15.18 -10.47 25.47
N ALA A 77 15.09 -10.65 24.15
CA ALA A 77 13.99 -10.13 23.37
C ALA A 77 12.74 -11.03 23.48
N LEU A 78 11.56 -10.46 23.23
CA LEU A 78 10.34 -11.25 23.10
C LEU A 78 10.46 -12.22 21.92
N GLY A 79 10.09 -13.48 22.12
CA GLY A 79 10.23 -14.55 21.14
C GLY A 79 11.62 -15.19 21.07
N GLU A 80 12.62 -14.66 21.77
CA GLU A 80 13.96 -15.24 21.82
C GLU A 80 13.99 -16.48 22.73
N SER A 81 14.66 -17.53 22.27
CA SER A 81 14.73 -18.81 22.97
C SER A 81 16.03 -18.94 23.78
N LEU A 82 15.88 -19.18 25.09
CA LEU A 82 16.96 -19.58 25.97
C LEU A 82 16.90 -21.10 26.23
N ARG A 83 18.05 -21.74 26.41
CA ARG A 83 18.18 -23.19 26.61
C ARG A 83 18.93 -23.50 27.90
N ILE A 84 18.36 -24.43 28.67
CA ILE A 84 18.95 -25.01 29.88
C ILE A 84 18.86 -26.52 29.70
N GLY A 85 20.00 -27.18 29.44
CA GLY A 85 20.00 -28.61 29.12
C GLY A 85 19.20 -28.90 27.85
N ALA A 86 18.17 -29.72 27.99
CA ALA A 86 17.18 -30.05 26.95
C ALA A 86 15.91 -29.17 27.03
N THR A 87 15.79 -28.31 28.04
CA THR A 87 14.66 -27.40 28.20
C THR A 87 14.89 -26.11 27.43
N LEU A 88 13.89 -25.70 26.65
CA LEU A 88 13.82 -24.40 25.99
C LEU A 88 12.81 -23.51 26.69
N LEU A 89 13.14 -22.24 26.87
CA LEU A 89 12.23 -21.24 27.42
C LEU A 89 12.19 -20.02 26.50
N ARG A 90 11.01 -19.41 26.38
CA ARG A 90 10.78 -18.24 25.52
C ARG A 90 9.78 -17.29 26.18
N ILE A 91 10.05 -15.99 26.13
CA ILE A 91 9.11 -14.98 26.61
C ILE A 91 8.20 -14.60 25.46
N LEU A 92 6.90 -14.84 25.61
CA LEU A 92 5.90 -14.51 24.62
C LEU A 92 5.27 -13.13 24.90
N PRO A 93 5.00 -12.32 23.86
CA PRO A 93 4.11 -11.17 23.97
C PRO A 93 2.69 -11.65 24.31
N ASP A 94 1.86 -10.77 24.88
CA ASP A 94 0.62 -11.24 25.51
C ASP A 94 -0.58 -11.51 24.58
N GLU A 95 -0.40 -11.57 23.26
CA GLU A 95 -1.50 -11.73 22.30
C GLU A 95 -1.16 -12.78 21.24
N ILE A 96 -1.19 -14.06 21.62
CA ILE A 96 -1.12 -15.16 20.66
C ILE A 96 -2.21 -16.20 21.01
N ALA A 97 -3.29 -16.20 20.24
CA ALA A 97 -4.17 -17.36 20.12
C ALA A 97 -4.57 -17.72 18.67
N GLU A 98 -4.00 -17.11 17.62
CA GLU A 98 -4.53 -17.38 16.26
C GLU A 98 -3.55 -17.80 15.16
N GLN A 99 -2.22 -17.72 15.32
CA GLN A 99 -1.35 -17.94 14.14
C GLN A 99 -0.25 -19.00 14.29
N ALA A 100 -0.13 -19.66 15.44
CA ALA A 100 0.91 -20.68 15.66
C ALA A 100 0.62 -22.07 15.03
N ALA A 101 -0.44 -22.21 14.24
CA ALA A 101 -0.74 -23.45 13.52
C ALA A 101 -0.56 -23.27 12.00
N ARG A 102 0.70 -23.14 11.51
CA ARG A 102 1.08 -23.58 10.16
C ARG A 102 2.62 -23.70 9.96
N ARG A 103 3.08 -24.93 10.22
CA ARG A 103 4.03 -25.80 9.48
C ARG A 103 5.52 -25.44 9.37
N VAL A 104 6.32 -26.41 9.82
CA VAL A 104 7.80 -26.57 9.76
C VAL A 104 8.16 -27.46 8.54
N LEU A 105 9.27 -27.27 7.78
CA LEU A 105 10.62 -27.91 7.89
C LEU A 105 11.41 -27.65 6.57
N PRO A 106 12.72 -27.95 6.45
CA PRO A 106 13.90 -27.64 7.29
C PRO A 106 15.05 -26.99 6.44
N LYS A 107 16.16 -26.53 7.04
CA LYS A 107 17.43 -26.34 6.31
C LYS A 107 18.67 -26.77 7.11
N ALA A 108 19.59 -27.41 6.39
CA ALA A 108 20.91 -27.86 6.84
C ALA A 108 21.95 -26.71 6.89
N GLN A 109 22.95 -26.94 7.75
CA GLN A 109 24.21 -26.24 8.08
C GLN A 109 25.24 -26.19 6.91
N LEU A 110 26.37 -25.44 6.87
CA LEU A 110 27.23 -24.67 7.81
C LEU A 110 27.98 -23.50 7.07
N VAL A 111 28.14 -22.37 7.78
CA VAL A 111 29.30 -21.47 8.10
C VAL A 111 30.66 -21.72 7.36
N GLU A 112 31.57 -20.78 7.01
CA GLU A 112 32.14 -19.58 7.68
C GLU A 112 32.82 -18.59 6.71
N GLU A 113 32.92 -17.31 7.12
CA GLU A 113 34.15 -16.52 6.99
C GLU A 113 34.21 -15.37 8.03
N VAL A 114 35.41 -15.16 8.59
CA VAL A 114 35.76 -14.27 9.71
C VAL A 114 35.81 -12.80 9.26
N PRO A 115 35.33 -11.81 10.04
CA PRO A 115 35.41 -10.40 9.65
C PRO A 115 36.72 -9.74 10.13
N GLU A 116 37.36 -9.01 9.21
CA GLU A 116 38.41 -8.02 9.51
C GLU A 116 37.78 -6.70 9.99
N ASP A 117 38.38 -6.07 11.00
CA ASP A 117 37.88 -4.91 11.74
C ASP A 117 37.64 -3.65 10.86
N LEU A 118 36.51 -2.98 11.07
CA LEU A 118 36.19 -1.65 10.51
C LEU A 118 36.00 -0.58 11.60
N PRO A 119 36.37 0.69 11.33
CA PRO A 119 36.51 1.73 12.34
C PRO A 119 35.19 2.27 12.91
N ARG A 120 35.31 2.87 14.11
CA ARG A 120 34.24 3.22 15.05
C ARG A 120 33.72 4.66 14.88
N THR A 121 32.63 4.88 14.13
CA THR A 121 31.71 6.03 14.31
C THR A 121 30.31 5.77 13.73
N SER A 122 29.27 6.23 14.43
CA SER A 122 27.85 5.86 14.24
C SER A 122 27.05 6.70 13.22
N VAL A 123 27.70 7.48 12.35
CA VAL A 123 27.00 8.29 11.33
C VAL A 123 27.18 7.73 9.91
N ASP A 124 28.10 6.79 9.71
CA ASP A 124 28.35 6.18 8.39
C ASP A 124 27.60 4.86 8.15
N ARG A 125 27.08 4.18 9.19
CA ARG A 125 26.51 2.83 9.04
C ARG A 125 25.31 2.74 8.07
N ASP A 126 24.46 3.77 7.99
CA ASP A 126 23.27 3.75 7.11
C ASP A 126 23.59 4.11 5.65
N VAL A 127 24.59 4.96 5.42
CA VAL A 127 25.07 5.34 4.08
C VAL A 127 25.95 4.24 3.48
N VAL A 128 26.70 3.56 4.34
CA VAL A 128 27.59 2.44 4.02
C VAL A 128 26.79 1.17 3.73
N ALA A 129 25.73 0.83 4.48
CA ALA A 129 24.95 -0.38 4.23
C ALA A 129 24.24 -0.39 2.85
N THR A 130 23.73 0.76 2.40
CA THR A 130 23.05 0.87 1.09
C THR A 130 24.05 0.88 -0.08
N THR A 131 25.27 1.37 0.14
CA THR A 131 26.32 1.48 -0.90
C THR A 131 27.22 0.25 -0.97
N LEU A 132 27.46 -0.43 0.16
CA LEU A 132 28.29 -1.65 0.22
C LEU A 132 27.55 -2.92 -0.17
N ALA A 133 26.23 -3.02 0.04
CA ALA A 133 25.46 -4.17 -0.45
C ALA A 133 25.43 -4.25 -1.99
N VAL A 134 25.47 -3.11 -2.67
CA VAL A 134 25.57 -3.04 -4.15
C VAL A 134 26.99 -3.33 -4.62
N ARG A 135 28.00 -2.89 -3.86
CA ARG A 135 29.42 -3.16 -4.16
C ARG A 135 29.83 -4.60 -3.87
N SER A 136 29.21 -5.29 -2.91
CA SER A 136 29.63 -6.63 -2.49
C SER A 136 28.87 -7.79 -3.14
N MET A 137 27.80 -7.52 -3.92
CA MET A 137 26.95 -8.59 -4.46
C MET A 137 26.76 -8.60 -5.99
N VAL A 138 27.30 -7.64 -6.73
CA VAL A 138 27.22 -7.64 -8.19
C VAL A 138 28.56 -7.21 -8.80
N SER A 139 29.21 -8.12 -9.52
CA SER A 139 30.39 -7.81 -10.34
C SER A 139 29.94 -7.28 -11.71
N GLY A 140 30.57 -6.22 -12.21
CA GLY A 140 30.47 -5.82 -13.63
C GLY A 140 29.78 -4.47 -13.92
N PRO A 141 29.56 -4.15 -15.21
CA PRO A 141 28.98 -2.88 -15.66
C PRO A 141 27.59 -2.58 -15.09
N LEU A 142 26.80 -3.63 -14.85
CA LEU A 142 25.46 -3.55 -14.27
C LEU A 142 25.49 -2.99 -12.83
N ALA A 143 26.48 -3.36 -12.02
CA ALA A 143 26.63 -2.86 -10.66
C ALA A 143 26.90 -1.35 -10.63
N LYS A 144 27.66 -0.83 -11.59
CA LYS A 144 27.89 0.62 -11.73
C LYS A 144 26.62 1.37 -12.18
N GLN A 145 25.86 0.78 -13.10
CA GLN A 145 24.59 1.34 -13.58
C GLN A 145 23.52 1.33 -12.48
N LEU A 146 23.35 0.20 -11.78
CA LEU A 146 22.44 0.08 -10.64
C LEU A 146 22.92 0.88 -9.43
N ALA A 147 24.23 1.02 -9.18
CA ALA A 147 24.73 1.91 -8.15
C ALA A 147 24.38 3.37 -8.45
N THR A 148 24.44 3.80 -9.72
CA THR A 148 24.00 5.15 -10.14
C THR A 148 22.50 5.33 -9.94
N LEU A 149 21.70 4.32 -10.32
CA LEU A 149 20.26 4.24 -10.09
C LEU A 149 19.94 4.31 -8.58
N MET A 150 20.61 3.50 -7.76
CA MET A 150 20.45 3.48 -6.32
C MET A 150 20.99 4.76 -5.68
N GLN A 151 22.02 5.39 -6.22
CA GLN A 151 22.52 6.70 -5.75
C GLN A 151 21.50 7.82 -5.99
N SER A 152 20.69 7.69 -7.05
CA SER A 152 19.51 8.55 -7.24
C SER A 152 18.41 8.28 -6.21
N CYS A 153 18.28 7.04 -5.71
CA CYS A 153 17.30 6.64 -4.69
C CYS A 153 17.79 6.74 -3.23
N ILE A 154 19.11 6.79 -2.98
CA ILE A 154 19.76 6.66 -1.66
C ILE A 154 19.35 7.75 -0.68
N ASN A 155 18.93 8.90 -1.19
CA ASN A 155 18.56 10.04 -0.36
C ASN A 155 17.07 10.09 -0.02
N VAL A 156 16.23 9.22 -0.60
CA VAL A 156 14.81 9.13 -0.24
C VAL A 156 14.69 8.26 1.01
N PRO A 157 14.13 8.79 2.12
CA PRO A 157 13.88 7.95 3.28
C PRO A 157 12.92 6.83 2.86
N PRO A 158 13.25 5.56 3.12
CA PRO A 158 12.37 4.47 2.74
C PRO A 158 11.01 4.61 3.45
N PRO A 159 9.89 4.22 2.82
CA PRO A 159 8.63 4.09 3.54
C PRO A 159 8.74 3.02 4.62
N GLU A 160 7.85 3.09 5.59
CA GLU A 160 7.67 2.03 6.56
C GLU A 160 7.37 0.69 5.85
N GLY A 161 8.01 -0.39 6.32
CA GLY A 161 7.89 -1.71 5.71
C GLY A 161 8.64 -1.90 4.39
N ALA A 162 9.39 -0.91 3.90
CA ALA A 162 10.27 -1.10 2.74
C ALA A 162 11.32 -2.21 3.00
N PRO A 163 11.69 -2.98 1.96
CA PRO A 163 12.77 -3.96 2.09
C PRO A 163 14.07 -3.29 2.54
N GLN A 164 14.84 -3.96 3.39
CA GLN A 164 16.12 -3.43 3.88
C GLN A 164 17.23 -3.70 2.86
N VAL A 165 17.20 -4.88 2.22
CA VAL A 165 18.09 -5.25 1.12
C VAL A 165 17.32 -5.95 0.00
N ALA A 166 17.81 -5.89 -1.24
CA ALA A 166 17.09 -6.46 -2.39
C ALA A 166 16.88 -7.99 -2.30
N ARG A 167 17.77 -8.70 -1.62
CA ARG A 167 17.64 -10.15 -1.37
C ARG A 167 16.44 -10.52 -0.49
N ASP A 168 15.87 -9.56 0.23
CA ASP A 168 14.65 -9.76 1.00
C ASP A 168 13.41 -9.88 0.10
N ILE A 169 13.56 -9.60 -1.20
CA ILE A 169 12.49 -9.69 -2.20
C ILE A 169 12.52 -11.08 -2.84
N ARG A 170 11.51 -11.90 -2.49
CA ARG A 170 11.30 -13.20 -3.12
C ARG A 170 10.33 -13.05 -4.28
N LEU A 171 10.74 -13.48 -5.46
CA LEU A 171 9.92 -13.42 -6.68
C LEU A 171 9.12 -14.71 -6.81
N LEU A 172 7.81 -14.54 -6.96
CA LEU A 172 6.84 -15.62 -7.07
C LEU A 172 6.21 -15.60 -8.46
N ASN A 173 6.00 -16.78 -9.04
CA ASN A 173 5.24 -16.90 -10.27
C ASN A 173 3.73 -16.70 -10.04
N ARG A 174 2.93 -16.81 -11.11
CA ARG A 174 1.46 -16.74 -11.05
C ARG A 174 0.83 -17.74 -10.06
N LYS A 175 1.46 -18.89 -9.82
CA LYS A 175 1.01 -19.93 -8.88
C LYS A 175 1.49 -19.70 -7.45
N SER A 176 2.08 -18.54 -7.16
CA SER A 176 2.69 -18.20 -5.87
C SER A 176 3.87 -19.11 -5.48
N GLU A 177 4.53 -19.72 -6.46
CA GLU A 177 5.72 -20.56 -6.26
C GLU A 177 6.98 -19.73 -6.47
N THR A 178 8.01 -19.98 -5.66
CA THR A 178 9.30 -19.30 -5.82
C THR A 178 10.00 -19.78 -7.09
N VAL A 179 10.37 -18.85 -7.96
CA VAL A 179 11.17 -19.18 -9.16
C VAL A 179 12.65 -19.18 -8.79
N ALA A 180 13.27 -20.36 -8.80
CA ALA A 180 14.70 -20.50 -8.57
C ALA A 180 15.51 -19.92 -9.75
N PRO A 181 16.62 -19.21 -9.50
CA PRO A 181 17.49 -18.74 -10.56
C PRO A 181 18.20 -19.93 -11.24
N SER A 182 18.21 -19.96 -12.57
CA SER A 182 19.18 -20.77 -13.32
C SER A 182 20.52 -20.04 -13.41
N GLU A 183 21.63 -20.74 -13.66
CA GLU A 183 22.97 -20.14 -13.78
C GLU A 183 23.02 -18.97 -14.78
N LYS A 184 22.27 -19.06 -15.89
CA LYS A 184 22.20 -18.00 -16.92
C LYS A 184 21.20 -16.88 -16.59
N ALA A 185 20.20 -17.14 -15.73
CA ALA A 185 19.18 -16.16 -15.35
C ALA A 185 19.50 -15.42 -14.05
N GLY A 186 20.52 -15.85 -13.29
CA GLY A 186 20.88 -15.28 -11.99
C GLY A 186 21.15 -13.78 -12.02
N GLU A 187 21.94 -13.29 -12.98
CA GLU A 187 22.27 -11.86 -13.09
C GLU A 187 21.04 -11.00 -13.42
N ALA A 188 20.19 -11.46 -14.34
CA ALA A 188 18.97 -10.75 -14.72
C ALA A 188 17.90 -10.77 -13.62
N MET A 189 17.80 -11.87 -12.88
CA MET A 189 16.92 -11.99 -11.72
C MET A 189 17.36 -11.05 -10.60
N GLU A 190 18.66 -10.95 -10.36
CA GLU A 190 19.19 -9.99 -9.38
C GLU A 190 19.00 -8.55 -9.85
N ALA A 191 19.22 -8.25 -11.13
CA ALA A 191 18.90 -6.94 -11.69
C ALA A 191 17.43 -6.56 -11.47
N LEU A 192 16.50 -7.49 -11.70
CA LEU A 192 15.08 -7.30 -11.42
C LEU A 192 14.81 -7.04 -9.93
N ARG A 193 15.41 -7.82 -9.02
CA ARG A 193 15.29 -7.58 -7.57
C ARG A 193 15.78 -6.19 -7.18
N GLN A 194 16.91 -5.75 -7.71
CA GLN A 194 17.46 -4.42 -7.44
C GLN A 194 16.57 -3.30 -7.98
N LEU A 195 15.97 -3.48 -9.17
CA LEU A 195 15.00 -2.53 -9.70
C LEU A 195 13.74 -2.43 -8.83
N LEU A 196 13.21 -3.57 -8.39
CA LEU A 196 12.06 -3.61 -7.48
C LEU A 196 12.41 -3.00 -6.12
N PHE A 197 13.58 -3.31 -5.58
CA PHE A 197 14.09 -2.73 -4.33
C PHE A 197 14.15 -1.20 -4.40
N ALA A 198 14.75 -0.66 -5.46
CA ALA A 198 14.81 0.77 -5.69
C ALA A 198 13.39 1.37 -5.80
N ALA A 199 12.52 0.75 -6.59
CA ALA A 199 11.14 1.18 -6.78
C ALA A 199 10.33 1.21 -5.47
N PHE A 200 10.45 0.18 -4.62
CA PHE A 200 9.81 0.16 -3.30
C PHE A 200 10.31 1.28 -2.39
N ARG A 201 11.63 1.51 -2.34
CA ARG A 201 12.21 2.56 -1.50
C ARG A 201 11.78 3.97 -1.90
N VAL A 202 11.49 4.20 -3.18
CA VAL A 202 11.01 5.50 -3.68
C VAL A 202 9.48 5.57 -3.83
N ARG A 203 8.73 4.52 -3.44
CA ARG A 203 7.27 4.43 -3.59
C ARG A 203 6.79 4.61 -5.03
N ALA A 204 7.51 4.00 -5.98
CA ALA A 204 7.06 3.98 -7.37
C ALA A 204 5.77 3.14 -7.50
N THR A 205 4.85 3.60 -8.34
CA THR A 205 3.61 2.88 -8.68
C THR A 205 3.75 2.05 -9.95
N ASP A 206 4.68 2.45 -10.83
CA ASP A 206 4.91 1.78 -12.10
C ASP A 206 6.42 1.81 -12.43
N ILE A 207 6.91 0.73 -13.03
CA ILE A 207 8.22 0.66 -13.70
C ILE A 207 7.98 0.56 -15.21
N HIS A 208 8.65 1.41 -15.96
CA HIS A 208 8.70 1.36 -17.41
C HIS A 208 10.12 1.01 -17.85
N ILE A 209 10.26 -0.01 -18.70
CA ILE A 209 11.53 -0.37 -19.34
C ILE A 209 11.31 -0.29 -20.85
N GLU A 210 11.94 0.68 -21.50
CA GLU A 210 11.69 1.03 -22.89
C GLU A 210 12.93 0.80 -23.75
N PRO A 211 12.84 0.03 -24.85
CA PRO A 211 13.97 -0.15 -25.74
C PRO A 211 14.28 1.14 -26.51
N LYS A 212 15.56 1.47 -26.59
CA LYS A 212 16.18 2.47 -27.45
C LYS A 212 17.16 1.74 -28.40
N PRO A 213 17.76 2.41 -29.40
CA PRO A 213 18.64 1.73 -30.36
C PRO A 213 19.77 0.91 -29.71
N GLU A 214 20.36 1.37 -28.61
CA GLU A 214 21.53 0.73 -27.99
C GLU A 214 21.31 0.27 -26.53
N VAL A 215 20.27 0.79 -25.88
CA VAL A 215 20.02 0.62 -24.44
C VAL A 215 18.54 0.39 -24.16
N TYR A 216 18.23 -0.08 -22.96
CA TYR A 216 16.87 -0.07 -22.41
C TYR A 216 16.79 1.02 -21.34
N SER A 217 15.97 2.04 -21.59
CA SER A 217 15.79 3.14 -20.65
C SER A 217 14.74 2.81 -19.59
N ILE A 218 15.07 3.08 -18.33
CA ILE A 218 14.22 2.80 -17.17
C ILE A 218 13.63 4.10 -16.63
N ARG A 219 12.31 4.11 -16.48
CA ARG A 219 11.57 5.20 -15.84
C ARG A 219 10.65 4.67 -14.75
N PHE A 220 10.61 5.33 -13.61
CA PHE A 220 9.64 5.03 -12.55
C PHE A 220 8.54 6.08 -12.56
N ARG A 221 7.30 5.64 -12.30
CA ARG A 221 6.23 6.57 -11.95
C ARG A 221 6.21 6.77 -10.44
N ILE A 222 6.51 7.97 -9.98
CA ILE A 222 6.55 8.34 -8.55
C ILE A 222 5.65 9.56 -8.38
N ASP A 223 4.70 9.49 -7.45
CA ASP A 223 3.73 10.56 -7.19
C ASP A 223 3.08 11.10 -8.49
N SER A 224 2.72 10.17 -9.38
CA SER A 224 2.11 10.39 -10.71
C SER A 224 3.03 10.94 -11.81
N LEU A 225 4.29 11.29 -11.51
CA LEU A 225 5.28 11.78 -12.49
C LEU A 225 6.26 10.69 -12.94
N LEU A 226 6.69 10.75 -14.19
CA LEU A 226 7.72 9.86 -14.72
C LEU A 226 9.12 10.43 -14.43
N HIS A 227 9.92 9.66 -13.73
CA HIS A 227 11.31 9.97 -13.41
C HIS A 227 12.23 9.02 -14.18
N ALA A 228 13.17 9.58 -14.95
CA ALA A 228 14.25 8.80 -15.53
C ALA A 228 15.18 8.33 -14.42
N VAL A 229 15.45 7.03 -14.38
CA VAL A 229 16.21 6.42 -13.28
C VAL A 229 17.57 5.91 -13.76
N GLY A 230 17.65 5.46 -15.01
CA GLY A 230 18.89 5.01 -15.64
C GLY A 230 18.64 4.13 -16.85
N ASP A 231 19.70 3.52 -17.36
CA ASP A 231 19.64 2.66 -18.53
C ASP A 231 20.29 1.30 -18.25
N LEU A 232 19.78 0.25 -18.91
CA LEU A 232 20.38 -1.07 -19.01
C LEU A 232 21.02 -1.26 -20.38
N THR A 233 22.07 -2.06 -20.47
CA THR A 233 22.54 -2.56 -21.76
C THR A 233 21.43 -3.34 -22.48
N ALA A 234 21.41 -3.35 -23.82
CA ALA A 234 20.43 -4.10 -24.59
C ALA A 234 20.33 -5.59 -24.19
N LYS A 235 21.48 -6.23 -23.95
CA LYS A 235 21.56 -7.63 -23.49
C LYS A 235 20.86 -7.83 -22.15
N MET A 236 21.12 -6.94 -21.18
CA MET A 236 20.52 -7.03 -19.85
C MET A 236 19.02 -6.71 -19.87
N GLY A 237 18.60 -5.69 -20.62
CA GLY A 237 17.19 -5.35 -20.80
C GLY A 237 16.38 -6.54 -21.30
N VAL A 238 16.83 -7.19 -22.38
CA VAL A 238 16.19 -8.41 -22.91
C VAL A 238 16.16 -9.55 -21.87
N ALA A 239 17.25 -9.73 -21.11
CA ALA A 239 17.31 -10.77 -20.09
C ALA A 239 16.30 -10.52 -18.94
N VAL A 240 16.18 -9.28 -18.47
CA VAL A 240 15.17 -8.89 -17.46
C VAL A 240 13.76 -9.12 -17.98
N LEU A 241 13.46 -8.76 -19.23
CA LEU A 241 12.15 -9.02 -19.83
C LEU A 241 11.83 -10.52 -19.87
N ASN A 242 12.81 -11.37 -20.19
CA ASN A 242 12.61 -12.83 -20.19
C ASN A 242 12.35 -13.39 -18.79
N VAL A 243 13.04 -12.89 -17.76
CA VAL A 243 12.75 -13.27 -16.35
C VAL A 243 11.31 -12.93 -16.00
N ILE A 244 10.83 -11.73 -16.37
CA ILE A 244 9.44 -11.33 -16.14
C ILE A 244 8.47 -12.25 -16.89
N LYS A 245 8.76 -12.59 -18.15
CA LYS A 245 7.94 -13.55 -18.90
C LYS A 245 7.88 -14.91 -18.21
N ILE A 246 8.98 -15.40 -17.66
CA ILE A 246 9.01 -16.66 -16.89
C ILE A 246 8.12 -16.55 -15.64
N LEU A 247 8.24 -15.46 -14.88
CA LEU A 247 7.43 -15.23 -13.67
C LEU A 247 5.93 -15.19 -14.00
N CYS A 248 5.56 -14.62 -15.14
CA CYS A 248 4.19 -14.51 -15.60
C CYS A 248 3.68 -15.74 -16.38
N GLU A 249 4.49 -16.79 -16.58
CA GLU A 249 4.18 -17.95 -17.44
C GLU A 249 3.85 -17.56 -18.91
N LEU A 250 4.52 -16.52 -19.43
CA LEU A 250 4.35 -16.00 -20.79
C LEU A 250 5.31 -16.64 -21.79
N ASP A 251 4.94 -16.62 -23.08
CA ASP A 251 5.79 -17.17 -24.14
C ASP A 251 6.99 -16.24 -24.42
N ILE A 252 8.18 -16.72 -24.05
CA ILE A 252 9.46 -16.03 -24.21
C ILE A 252 9.80 -15.78 -25.68
N SER A 253 9.41 -16.71 -26.57
CA SER A 253 9.70 -16.65 -28.00
C SER A 253 8.89 -15.57 -28.71
N LYS A 254 7.69 -15.27 -28.20
CA LYS A 254 6.78 -14.30 -28.80
C LYS A 254 7.19 -12.88 -28.43
N ARG A 255 7.85 -12.18 -29.36
CA ARG A 255 8.28 -10.79 -29.18
C ARG A 255 7.48 -9.77 -29.98
N ASN A 256 6.71 -10.26 -30.95
CA ASN A 256 5.99 -9.43 -31.94
C ASN A 256 4.50 -9.29 -31.65
N ILE A 257 4.04 -9.76 -30.48
CA ILE A 257 2.66 -9.62 -30.02
C ILE A 257 2.63 -8.94 -28.66
N VAL A 258 1.50 -8.31 -28.34
CA VAL A 258 1.22 -7.85 -26.98
C VAL A 258 1.05 -9.08 -26.08
N GLN A 259 1.69 -9.06 -24.92
CA GLN A 259 1.50 -10.08 -23.90
C GLN A 259 1.21 -9.40 -22.56
N GLU A 260 0.25 -9.94 -21.82
CA GLU A 260 -0.13 -9.46 -20.51
C GLU A 260 -0.08 -10.61 -19.50
N GLY A 261 0.30 -10.30 -18.27
CA GLY A 261 0.35 -11.30 -17.21
C GLY A 261 0.49 -10.67 -15.84
N SER A 262 0.64 -11.51 -14.83
CA SER A 262 0.88 -11.08 -13.46
C SER A 262 1.89 -11.99 -12.79
N PHE A 263 2.58 -11.45 -11.79
CA PHE A 263 3.44 -12.18 -10.87
C PHE A 263 3.43 -11.49 -9.51
N ALA A 264 4.05 -12.07 -8.49
CA ALA A 264 4.11 -11.45 -7.17
C ALA A 264 5.54 -11.35 -6.64
N ALA A 265 5.77 -10.40 -5.74
CA ALA A 265 6.92 -10.40 -4.87
C ALA A 265 6.48 -10.48 -3.41
N GLU A 266 7.13 -11.36 -2.66
CA GLU A 266 7.01 -11.45 -1.21
C GLU A 266 8.15 -10.64 -0.58
N LEU A 267 7.77 -9.63 0.20
CA LEU A 267 8.64 -8.83 1.05
C LEU A 267 8.55 -9.36 2.50
N PRO A 268 9.47 -8.98 3.41
CA PRO A 268 9.41 -9.42 4.80
C PRO A 268 8.11 -9.07 5.53
N THR A 269 7.48 -7.95 5.14
CA THR A 269 6.31 -7.37 5.81
C THR A 269 5.01 -7.63 5.08
N ARG A 270 5.05 -7.85 3.76
CA ARG A 270 3.86 -7.97 2.93
C ARG A 270 4.15 -8.60 1.58
N ARG A 271 3.09 -9.03 0.90
CA ARG A 271 3.10 -9.43 -0.51
C ARG A 271 2.67 -8.26 -1.38
N VAL A 272 3.31 -8.10 -2.54
CA VAL A 272 2.94 -7.14 -3.57
C VAL A 272 2.77 -7.88 -4.88
N ASP A 273 1.60 -7.73 -5.49
CA ASP A 273 1.30 -8.31 -6.80
C ASP A 273 1.66 -7.30 -7.91
N PHE A 274 1.95 -7.80 -9.11
CA PHE A 274 2.34 -6.97 -10.24
C PHE A 274 1.52 -7.32 -11.46
N ARG A 275 1.01 -6.30 -12.14
CA ARG A 275 0.45 -6.43 -13.48
C ARG A 275 1.50 -6.05 -14.52
N VAL A 276 1.67 -6.90 -15.53
CA VAL A 276 2.68 -6.78 -16.56
C VAL A 276 2.00 -6.62 -17.92
N ASN A 277 2.47 -5.63 -18.68
CA ASN A 277 2.17 -5.50 -20.11
C ASN A 277 3.49 -5.38 -20.89
N LEU A 278 3.62 -6.22 -21.93
CA LEU A 278 4.74 -6.24 -22.86
C LEU A 278 4.23 -5.93 -24.26
N THR A 279 4.60 -4.77 -24.79
CA THR A 279 4.13 -4.29 -26.10
C THR A 279 5.30 -4.23 -27.10
N PRO A 280 5.19 -4.81 -28.31
CA PRO A 280 6.18 -4.68 -29.36
C PRO A 280 6.35 -3.22 -29.81
N THR A 281 7.60 -2.79 -30.02
CA THR A 281 7.96 -1.45 -30.52
C THR A 281 9.11 -1.57 -31.53
N LEU A 282 9.51 -0.44 -32.13
CA LEU A 282 10.56 -0.39 -33.17
C LEU A 282 11.88 -1.07 -32.77
N HIS A 283 12.32 -0.90 -31.53
CA HIS A 283 13.64 -1.39 -31.06
C HIS A 283 13.56 -2.63 -30.15
N GLY A 284 12.37 -3.23 -30.01
CA GLY A 284 12.13 -4.38 -29.13
C GLY A 284 10.82 -4.26 -28.37
N GLN A 285 10.62 -5.08 -27.33
CA GLN A 285 9.43 -4.98 -26.49
C GLN A 285 9.62 -3.93 -25.39
N LYS A 286 8.62 -3.07 -25.22
CA LYS A 286 8.47 -2.18 -24.07
C LYS A 286 7.74 -2.91 -22.95
N LEU A 287 8.24 -2.79 -21.73
CA LEU A 287 7.57 -3.24 -20.51
C LEU A 287 6.90 -2.07 -19.80
N ALA A 288 5.66 -2.28 -19.39
CA ALA A 288 5.03 -1.55 -18.29
C ALA A 288 4.67 -2.53 -17.18
N LEU A 289 5.15 -2.26 -15.97
CA LEU A 289 4.93 -3.07 -14.79
C LEU A 289 4.27 -2.17 -13.73
N ARG A 290 3.07 -2.53 -13.30
CA ARG A 290 2.28 -1.79 -12.30
C ARG A 290 2.27 -2.54 -10.97
N PHE A 291 2.48 -1.80 -9.89
CA PHE A 291 2.48 -2.29 -8.52
C PHE A 291 1.04 -2.38 -8.04
N LEU A 292 0.65 -3.55 -7.53
CA LEU A 292 -0.61 -3.79 -6.84
C LEU A 292 -0.27 -4.11 -5.38
N ASP A 293 -0.18 -3.06 -4.57
CA ASP A 293 0.22 -3.15 -3.17
C ASP A 293 -0.98 -2.99 -2.21
N LYS A 294 -1.47 -4.13 -1.69
CA LYS A 294 -2.63 -4.20 -0.78
C LYS A 294 -2.44 -3.35 0.48
N GLY A 295 -1.20 -3.23 0.98
CA GLY A 295 -0.90 -2.49 2.21
C GLY A 295 -1.02 -0.97 2.08
N THR A 296 -1.47 -0.47 0.92
CA THR A 296 -1.66 0.96 0.66
C THR A 296 -3.11 1.43 0.72
N VAL A 297 -4.08 0.51 0.79
CA VAL A 297 -5.51 0.88 0.94
C VAL A 297 -5.77 1.25 2.40
N PRO A 298 -6.21 2.49 2.70
CA PRO A 298 -6.52 2.87 4.06
C PRO A 298 -7.78 2.17 4.57
N GLY A 299 -7.77 1.70 5.82
CA GLY A 299 -8.95 1.07 6.44
C GLY A 299 -10.00 2.03 6.98
N GLN A 300 -9.76 3.35 6.89
CA GLN A 300 -10.62 4.40 7.44
C GLN A 300 -10.60 5.63 6.53
N PHE A 301 -11.72 6.37 6.44
CA PHE A 301 -11.88 7.51 5.54
C PHE A 301 -10.98 8.71 5.91
N GLU A 302 -10.70 8.90 7.20
CA GLU A 302 -9.83 9.95 7.73
C GLU A 302 -8.42 9.87 7.13
N ASN A 303 -7.96 8.64 6.89
CA ASN A 303 -6.65 8.36 6.31
C ASN A 303 -6.58 8.66 4.80
N LEU A 304 -7.71 8.90 4.14
CA LEU A 304 -7.76 9.40 2.75
C LEU A 304 -7.52 10.91 2.68
N GLY A 305 -7.56 11.62 3.81
CA GLY A 305 -7.48 13.08 3.88
C GLY A 305 -8.82 13.79 3.63
N MET A 306 -9.94 13.07 3.78
CA MET A 306 -11.28 13.64 3.76
C MET A 306 -11.51 14.57 4.96
N GLU A 307 -12.31 15.62 4.75
CA GLU A 307 -12.81 16.48 5.80
C GLU A 307 -13.78 15.72 6.74
N LEU A 308 -13.79 16.05 8.03
CA LEU A 308 -14.50 15.27 9.06
C LEU A 308 -16.02 15.24 8.86
N ASP A 309 -16.59 16.29 8.29
CA ASP A 309 -18.00 16.37 7.92
C ASP A 309 -18.32 15.41 6.77
N VAL A 310 -17.46 15.32 5.75
CA VAL A 310 -17.55 14.34 4.66
C VAL A 310 -17.37 12.91 5.18
N VAL A 311 -16.44 12.68 6.10
CA VAL A 311 -16.23 11.37 6.75
C VAL A 311 -17.50 10.94 7.50
N ALA A 312 -18.09 11.83 8.30
CA ALA A 312 -19.30 11.54 9.06
C ALA A 312 -20.45 11.16 8.13
N GLU A 313 -20.62 11.88 7.03
CA GLU A 313 -21.68 11.62 6.07
C GLU A 313 -21.44 10.33 5.26
N MET A 314 -20.21 10.08 4.82
CA MET A 314 -19.83 8.80 4.18
C MET A 314 -20.12 7.62 5.10
N SER A 315 -19.70 7.71 6.37
CA SER A 315 -19.93 6.67 7.37
C SER A 315 -21.42 6.45 7.62
N ARG A 316 -22.20 7.54 7.69
CA ARG A 316 -23.64 7.50 7.82
C ARG A 316 -24.28 6.79 6.63
N ILE A 317 -23.95 7.15 5.40
CA ILE A 317 -24.53 6.53 4.19
C ILE A 317 -24.12 5.06 4.08
N CYS A 318 -22.86 4.71 4.36
CA CYS A 318 -22.39 3.32 4.34
C CYS A 318 -23.09 2.42 5.37
N SER A 319 -23.65 2.98 6.44
CA SER A 319 -24.46 2.24 7.42
C SER A 319 -25.91 2.01 6.99
N GLN A 320 -26.40 2.72 5.98
CA GLN A 320 -27.77 2.59 5.49
C GLN A 320 -27.96 1.30 4.68
N ASP A 321 -29.19 0.84 4.55
CA ASP A 321 -29.54 -0.34 3.73
C ASP A 321 -29.55 -0.01 2.24
N ALA A 322 -29.84 1.26 1.89
CA ALA A 322 -29.98 1.69 0.50
C ALA A 322 -29.36 3.06 0.24
N GLY A 323 -28.85 3.25 -0.97
CA GLY A 323 -28.32 4.52 -1.44
C GLY A 323 -27.34 4.35 -2.60
N LEU A 324 -27.02 5.43 -3.30
CA LEU A 324 -26.03 5.42 -4.38
C LEU A 324 -24.95 6.48 -4.13
N ILE A 325 -23.72 6.02 -3.95
CA ILE A 325 -22.52 6.87 -3.90
C ILE A 325 -21.79 6.77 -5.22
N ILE A 326 -21.55 7.92 -5.86
CA ILE A 326 -20.80 8.01 -7.11
C ILE A 326 -19.50 8.76 -6.88
N ILE A 327 -18.37 8.11 -7.15
CA ILE A 327 -17.05 8.77 -7.15
C ILE A 327 -16.63 9.12 -8.57
N ALA A 328 -16.47 10.41 -8.83
CA ALA A 328 -16.04 10.97 -10.08
C ALA A 328 -14.55 11.32 -10.10
N GLY A 329 -13.93 11.19 -11.28
CA GLY A 329 -12.60 11.70 -11.53
C GLY A 329 -11.83 10.94 -12.59
N PRO A 330 -10.67 11.48 -13.04
CA PRO A 330 -9.85 10.87 -14.07
C PRO A 330 -9.18 9.58 -13.59
N THR A 331 -8.50 8.89 -14.50
CA THR A 331 -7.67 7.74 -14.16
C THR A 331 -6.58 8.14 -13.17
N GLY A 332 -6.36 7.33 -12.14
CA GLY A 332 -5.33 7.58 -11.13
C GLY A 332 -5.68 8.68 -10.11
N SER A 333 -6.94 9.10 -10.00
CA SER A 333 -7.40 10.03 -8.96
C SER A 333 -7.66 9.37 -7.59
N GLY A 334 -7.50 8.05 -7.48
CA GLY A 334 -7.70 7.30 -6.22
C GLY A 334 -9.13 6.81 -5.95
N LYS A 335 -10.01 6.80 -6.97
CA LYS A 335 -11.42 6.37 -6.82
C LYS A 335 -11.56 4.96 -6.23
N THR A 336 -10.86 3.99 -6.81
CA THR A 336 -10.90 2.59 -6.32
C THR A 336 -10.42 2.49 -4.88
N THR A 337 -9.39 3.24 -4.50
CA THR A 337 -8.91 3.30 -3.11
C THR A 337 -10.01 3.79 -2.18
N THR A 338 -10.70 4.88 -2.53
CA THR A 338 -11.81 5.42 -1.72
C THR A 338 -12.99 4.46 -1.64
N LEU A 339 -13.35 3.79 -2.75
CA LEU A 339 -14.42 2.79 -2.76
C LEU A 339 -14.07 1.57 -1.89
N TYR A 340 -12.84 1.08 -1.97
CA TYR A 340 -12.39 -0.04 -1.15
C TYR A 340 -12.33 0.34 0.33
N THR A 341 -11.90 1.55 0.67
CA THR A 341 -12.01 2.07 2.04
C THR A 341 -13.46 2.07 2.50
N ALA A 342 -14.41 2.50 1.66
CA ALA A 342 -15.83 2.45 2.01
C ALA A 342 -16.32 1.02 2.29
N LEU A 343 -15.98 0.07 1.41
CA LEU A 343 -16.32 -1.35 1.62
C LEU A 343 -15.73 -1.92 2.91
N GLN A 344 -14.50 -1.54 3.28
CA GLN A 344 -13.86 -2.01 4.52
C GLN A 344 -14.52 -1.44 5.79
N THR A 345 -15.28 -0.34 5.69
CA THR A 345 -16.08 0.16 6.83
C THR A 345 -17.38 -0.61 7.04
N ILE A 346 -17.77 -1.46 6.08
CA ILE A 346 -19.00 -2.25 6.12
C ILE A 346 -18.67 -3.66 6.60
N ASP A 347 -19.46 -4.19 7.54
CA ASP A 347 -19.27 -5.54 8.06
C ASP A 347 -19.74 -6.60 7.07
N ALA A 348 -18.78 -7.11 6.28
CA ALA A 348 -18.97 -8.16 5.29
C ALA A 348 -19.41 -9.53 5.87
N TYR A 349 -19.38 -9.72 7.20
CA TYR A 349 -19.95 -10.93 7.82
C TYR A 349 -21.46 -10.83 8.01
N THR A 350 -21.99 -9.61 8.07
CA THR A 350 -23.43 -9.36 8.30
C THR A 350 -24.15 -8.89 7.04
N ARG A 351 -23.40 -8.37 6.05
CA ARG A 351 -23.93 -7.90 4.77
C ARG A 351 -23.26 -8.64 3.61
N ASN A 352 -24.06 -9.12 2.67
CA ASN A 352 -23.60 -9.73 1.43
C ASN A 352 -23.06 -8.65 0.48
N ILE A 353 -21.74 -8.54 0.42
CA ILE A 353 -21.04 -7.58 -0.45
C ILE A 353 -20.64 -8.26 -1.76
N VAL A 354 -21.10 -7.70 -2.88
CA VAL A 354 -20.75 -8.15 -4.22
C VAL A 354 -20.14 -7.00 -5.03
N THR A 355 -19.03 -7.24 -5.70
CA THR A 355 -18.34 -6.24 -6.53
C THR A 355 -18.17 -6.74 -7.96
N ILE A 356 -18.21 -5.82 -8.90
CA ILE A 356 -18.13 -6.04 -10.35
C ILE A 356 -17.05 -5.10 -10.89
N GLU A 357 -15.90 -5.61 -11.34
CA GLU A 357 -14.67 -4.82 -11.56
C GLU A 357 -13.92 -5.17 -12.85
N ASP A 358 -13.22 -4.22 -13.46
CA ASP A 358 -12.48 -4.39 -14.73
C ASP A 358 -10.99 -3.96 -14.60
N PRO A 359 -10.09 -4.81 -14.08
CA PRO A 359 -10.32 -6.04 -13.32
C PRO A 359 -10.36 -5.77 -11.80
N VAL A 360 -10.50 -6.84 -11.01
CA VAL A 360 -10.30 -6.78 -9.55
C VAL A 360 -8.85 -6.38 -9.23
N GLU A 361 -8.67 -5.27 -8.51
CA GLU A 361 -7.34 -4.74 -8.17
C GLU A 361 -6.74 -5.46 -6.95
N TYR A 362 -7.55 -5.72 -5.91
CA TYR A 362 -7.14 -6.43 -4.69
C TYR A 362 -8.25 -7.31 -4.15
N GLU A 363 -7.87 -8.42 -3.55
CA GLU A 363 -8.80 -9.30 -2.84
C GLU A 363 -9.25 -8.66 -1.51
N LEU A 364 -10.57 -8.50 -1.35
CA LEU A 364 -11.24 -8.07 -0.13
C LEU A 364 -11.75 -9.30 0.64
N PRO A 365 -11.50 -9.40 1.95
CA PRO A 365 -11.97 -10.53 2.74
C PRO A 365 -13.50 -10.55 2.79
N ASN A 366 -14.06 -11.76 2.76
CA ASN A 366 -15.52 -12.02 2.87
C ASN A 366 -16.37 -11.25 1.85
N THR A 367 -15.80 -10.89 0.69
CA THR A 367 -16.48 -10.16 -0.37
C THR A 367 -16.50 -11.02 -1.64
N THR A 368 -17.64 -11.07 -2.33
CA THR A 368 -17.70 -11.70 -3.66
C THR A 368 -17.21 -10.70 -4.70
N GLN A 369 -16.08 -10.97 -5.35
CA GLN A 369 -15.53 -10.07 -6.38
C GLN A 369 -15.55 -10.73 -7.75
N ILE A 370 -16.20 -10.06 -8.71
CA ILE A 370 -16.40 -10.55 -10.06
C ILE A 370 -15.62 -9.67 -11.02
N SER A 371 -14.66 -10.25 -11.74
CA SER A 371 -13.96 -9.55 -12.80
C SER A 371 -14.77 -9.60 -14.10
N ILE A 372 -14.84 -8.49 -14.83
CA ILE A 372 -15.40 -8.44 -16.18
C ILE A 372 -14.57 -9.33 -17.11
N ASP A 373 -15.25 -10.02 -18.02
CA ASP A 373 -14.63 -10.82 -19.07
C ASP A 373 -15.43 -10.65 -20.38
N PRO A 374 -15.06 -9.65 -21.20
CA PRO A 374 -15.76 -9.40 -22.47
C PRO A 374 -15.66 -10.57 -23.46
N VAL A 375 -14.62 -11.41 -23.37
CA VAL A 375 -14.43 -12.56 -24.27
C VAL A 375 -15.52 -13.60 -24.03
N HIS A 376 -15.94 -13.77 -22.78
CA HIS A 376 -17.01 -14.67 -22.39
C HIS A 376 -18.36 -13.94 -22.17
N ASN A 377 -18.49 -12.72 -22.71
CA ASN A 377 -19.71 -11.90 -22.64
C ASN A 377 -20.17 -11.54 -21.20
N LEU A 378 -19.24 -11.51 -20.25
CA LEU A 378 -19.45 -10.99 -18.90
C LEU A 378 -19.16 -9.49 -18.94
N THR A 379 -20.20 -8.67 -19.14
CA THR A 379 -20.14 -7.19 -19.15
C THR A 379 -20.66 -6.63 -17.83
N PHE A 380 -20.43 -5.34 -17.55
CA PHE A 380 -20.97 -4.70 -16.33
C PHE A 380 -22.49 -4.87 -16.20
N ALA A 381 -23.25 -4.57 -17.26
CA ALA A 381 -24.71 -4.72 -17.26
C ALA A 381 -25.15 -6.18 -17.08
N SER A 382 -24.56 -7.13 -17.81
CA SER A 382 -24.98 -8.54 -17.74
C SER A 382 -24.69 -9.15 -16.37
N VAL A 383 -23.52 -8.86 -15.79
CA VAL A 383 -23.15 -9.31 -14.45
C VAL A 383 -24.03 -8.64 -13.40
N LEU A 384 -24.26 -7.33 -13.48
CA LEU A 384 -25.11 -6.60 -12.52
C LEU A 384 -26.54 -7.15 -12.50
N SER A 385 -27.10 -7.52 -13.65
CA SER A 385 -28.43 -8.16 -13.74
C SER A 385 -28.46 -9.47 -12.95
N SER A 386 -27.37 -10.26 -13.05
CA SER A 386 -27.24 -11.52 -12.34
C SER A 386 -27.06 -11.32 -10.84
N VAL A 387 -26.24 -10.35 -10.44
CA VAL A 387 -25.96 -10.02 -9.03
C VAL A 387 -27.22 -9.61 -8.29
N LEU A 388 -28.16 -8.90 -8.92
CA LEU A 388 -29.44 -8.53 -8.29
C LEU A 388 -30.32 -9.75 -7.92
N ARG A 389 -29.97 -10.96 -8.38
CA ARG A 389 -30.62 -12.23 -7.99
C ARG A 389 -29.77 -13.06 -7.03
N GLN A 390 -28.71 -12.48 -6.48
CA GLN A 390 -27.82 -13.13 -5.51
C GLN A 390 -28.05 -12.63 -4.07
N ASP A 391 -29.18 -11.96 -3.82
CA ASP A 391 -29.52 -11.38 -2.52
C ASP A 391 -28.40 -10.46 -1.95
N PRO A 392 -27.86 -9.50 -2.73
CA PRO A 392 -26.80 -8.62 -2.23
C PRO A 392 -27.37 -7.53 -1.32
N ASP A 393 -26.62 -7.13 -0.30
CA ASP A 393 -26.91 -5.92 0.50
C ASP A 393 -26.15 -4.71 -0.07
N VAL A 394 -24.90 -4.95 -0.51
CA VAL A 394 -24.00 -3.92 -1.01
C VAL A 394 -23.45 -4.33 -2.37
N ILE A 395 -23.55 -3.43 -3.34
CA ILE A 395 -23.08 -3.66 -4.71
C ILE A 395 -22.04 -2.60 -5.08
N LEU A 396 -20.83 -3.03 -5.43
CA LEU A 396 -19.86 -2.16 -6.11
C LEU A 396 -19.89 -2.41 -7.61
N VAL A 397 -20.18 -1.37 -8.39
CA VAL A 397 -20.03 -1.38 -9.85
C VAL A 397 -18.80 -0.56 -10.18
N GLY A 398 -17.75 -1.20 -10.68
CA GLY A 398 -16.42 -0.58 -10.85
C GLY A 398 -16.46 0.75 -11.59
N GLU A 399 -17.27 0.85 -12.63
CA GLU A 399 -17.56 2.12 -13.31
C GLU A 399 -18.86 2.08 -14.13
N ILE A 400 -19.46 3.25 -14.32
CA ILE A 400 -20.54 3.48 -15.28
C ILE A 400 -19.94 4.01 -16.59
N ARG A 401 -20.00 3.21 -17.65
CA ARG A 401 -19.58 3.61 -19.01
C ARG A 401 -20.74 3.90 -19.95
N ASP A 402 -21.90 3.28 -19.72
CA ASP A 402 -23.06 3.28 -20.61
C ASP A 402 -24.38 3.49 -19.83
N GLN A 403 -25.45 3.75 -20.59
CA GLN A 403 -26.79 4.01 -20.07
C GLN A 403 -27.38 2.82 -19.31
N GLU A 404 -27.17 1.60 -19.82
CA GLU A 404 -27.79 0.39 -19.28
C GLU A 404 -27.26 0.10 -17.89
N THR A 405 -25.93 0.10 -17.73
CA THR A 405 -25.25 -0.06 -16.43
C THR A 405 -25.69 1.04 -15.46
N ALA A 406 -25.79 2.30 -15.91
CA ALA A 406 -26.24 3.42 -15.08
C ALA A 406 -27.67 3.20 -14.55
N LYS A 407 -28.60 2.86 -15.44
CA LYS A 407 -30.01 2.63 -15.09
C LYS A 407 -30.15 1.50 -14.08
N MET A 408 -29.45 0.40 -14.29
CA MET A 408 -29.49 -0.75 -13.39
C MET A 408 -28.90 -0.44 -12.01
N ALA A 409 -27.78 0.27 -11.95
CA ALA A 409 -27.17 0.69 -10.68
C ALA A 409 -28.12 1.61 -9.88
N MET A 410 -28.79 2.55 -10.55
CA MET A 410 -29.76 3.44 -9.92
C MET A 410 -31.04 2.72 -9.49
N GLN A 411 -31.53 1.79 -10.31
CA GLN A 411 -32.67 0.94 -9.94
C GLN A 411 -32.34 0.10 -8.71
N ALA A 412 -31.18 -0.55 -8.67
CA ALA A 412 -30.70 -1.30 -7.51
C ALA A 412 -30.69 -0.44 -6.24
N ALA A 413 -30.15 0.78 -6.32
CA ALA A 413 -30.15 1.71 -5.20
C ALA A 413 -31.57 2.07 -4.71
N THR A 414 -32.52 2.19 -5.64
CA THR A 414 -33.93 2.52 -5.33
C THR A 414 -34.68 1.31 -4.77
N THR A 415 -34.27 0.09 -5.12
CA THR A 415 -34.89 -1.17 -4.67
C THR A 415 -34.28 -1.73 -3.39
N GLY A 416 -33.53 -0.92 -2.63
CA GLY A 416 -33.10 -1.29 -1.28
C GLY A 416 -31.64 -1.75 -1.16
N HIS A 417 -30.77 -1.39 -2.11
CA HIS A 417 -29.35 -1.79 -2.07
C HIS A 417 -28.45 -0.57 -1.85
N LEU A 418 -27.35 -0.75 -1.11
CA LEU A 418 -26.28 0.23 -1.08
C LEU A 418 -25.37 0.01 -2.30
N VAL A 419 -25.37 0.97 -3.22
CA VAL A 419 -24.61 0.90 -4.47
C VAL A 419 -23.46 1.90 -4.44
N LEU A 420 -22.26 1.41 -4.75
CA LEU A 420 -21.03 2.17 -4.85
C LEU A 420 -20.53 2.11 -6.29
N THR A 421 -20.22 3.24 -6.91
CA THR A 421 -19.71 3.21 -8.28
C THR A 421 -18.79 4.37 -8.61
N THR A 422 -18.13 4.30 -9.78
CA THR A 422 -17.33 5.40 -10.31
C THR A 422 -17.86 5.88 -11.66
N ILE A 423 -17.53 7.13 -11.98
CA ILE A 423 -17.77 7.68 -13.30
C ILE A 423 -16.62 8.62 -13.71
N HIS A 424 -16.34 8.66 -15.00
CA HIS A 424 -15.39 9.62 -15.54
C HIS A 424 -16.10 10.94 -15.83
N ALA A 425 -16.09 11.83 -14.84
CA ALA A 425 -16.60 13.19 -14.94
C ALA A 425 -15.60 14.20 -14.33
N ARG A 426 -15.78 15.46 -14.70
CA ARG A 426 -14.92 16.58 -14.28
C ARG A 426 -15.08 16.85 -12.78
N ASP A 427 -16.30 17.05 -12.34
CA ASP A 427 -16.66 17.51 -11.00
C ASP A 427 -18.02 16.91 -10.61
N THR A 428 -18.54 17.23 -9.41
CA THR A 428 -19.76 16.57 -8.91
C THR A 428 -21.01 16.98 -9.70
N ILE A 429 -21.09 18.23 -10.15
CA ILE A 429 -22.17 18.72 -11.01
C ILE A 429 -22.05 18.12 -12.42
N GLY A 430 -20.84 18.03 -12.97
CA GLY A 430 -20.55 17.41 -14.26
C GLY A 430 -20.90 15.92 -14.28
N THR A 431 -20.87 15.23 -13.13
CA THR A 431 -21.40 13.87 -13.01
C THR A 431 -22.89 13.80 -13.32
N ILE A 432 -23.70 14.75 -12.83
CA ILE A 432 -25.14 14.82 -13.12
C ILE A 432 -25.34 14.94 -14.63
N PHE A 433 -24.69 15.93 -15.26
CA PHE A 433 -24.78 16.11 -16.71
C PHE A 433 -24.27 14.90 -17.49
N ARG A 434 -23.20 14.24 -17.03
CA ARG A 434 -22.69 13.03 -17.68
C ARG A 434 -23.73 11.89 -17.65
N LEU A 435 -24.47 11.73 -16.56
CA LEU A 435 -25.55 10.73 -16.47
C LEU A 435 -26.71 11.08 -17.42
N LEU A 436 -27.07 12.36 -17.50
CA LEU A 436 -28.08 12.84 -18.45
C LEU A 436 -27.63 12.65 -19.91
N ASP A 437 -26.37 12.92 -20.22
CA ASP A 437 -25.77 12.73 -21.55
C ASP A 437 -25.70 11.25 -21.96
N LEU A 438 -25.53 10.34 -20.99
CA LEU A 438 -25.69 8.90 -21.22
C LEU A 438 -27.14 8.51 -21.53
N GLY A 439 -28.10 9.41 -21.34
CA GLY A 439 -29.52 9.19 -21.58
C GLY A 439 -30.29 8.68 -20.35
N VAL A 440 -29.72 8.79 -19.14
CA VAL A 440 -30.45 8.45 -17.93
C VAL A 440 -31.51 9.52 -17.65
N GLU A 441 -32.72 9.10 -17.30
CA GLU A 441 -33.83 10.01 -17.04
C GLU A 441 -33.56 10.88 -15.80
N PRO A 442 -33.85 12.20 -15.83
CA PRO A 442 -33.62 13.09 -14.69
C PRO A 442 -34.27 12.61 -13.40
N PHE A 443 -35.46 12.00 -13.50
CA PHE A 443 -36.18 11.42 -12.37
C PHE A 443 -35.38 10.33 -11.65
N LEU A 444 -34.68 9.47 -12.41
CA LEU A 444 -33.88 8.40 -11.84
C LEU A 444 -32.61 8.97 -11.18
N VAL A 445 -31.95 9.94 -11.83
CA VAL A 445 -30.79 10.62 -11.26
C VAL A 445 -31.13 11.32 -9.95
N ALA A 446 -32.23 12.09 -9.92
CA ALA A 446 -32.65 12.84 -8.75
C ALA A 446 -33.01 11.94 -7.56
N ASN A 447 -33.68 10.80 -7.81
CA ASN A 447 -34.21 9.98 -6.72
C ASN A 447 -33.25 8.90 -6.23
N SER A 448 -32.41 8.36 -7.12
CA SER A 448 -31.53 7.24 -6.80
C SER A 448 -30.19 7.68 -6.23
N VAL A 449 -29.61 8.79 -6.70
CA VAL A 449 -28.28 9.25 -6.24
C VAL A 449 -28.39 9.87 -4.84
N THR A 450 -27.57 9.40 -3.91
CA THR A 450 -27.49 9.94 -2.54
C THR A 450 -26.40 11.00 -2.45
N MET A 451 -25.22 10.68 -2.98
CA MET A 451 -24.03 11.52 -2.84
C MET A 451 -23.12 11.34 -4.06
N CYS A 452 -22.58 12.45 -4.55
CA CYS A 452 -21.51 12.44 -5.55
C CYS A 452 -20.24 13.06 -4.96
N ILE A 453 -19.10 12.46 -5.23
CA ILE A 453 -17.79 12.93 -4.79
C ILE A 453 -16.88 13.03 -6.01
N SER A 454 -16.32 14.20 -6.32
CA SER A 454 -15.22 14.32 -7.28
C SER A 454 -13.90 14.27 -6.53
N GLN A 455 -12.96 13.47 -7.02
CA GLN A 455 -11.67 13.26 -6.39
C GLN A 455 -10.51 13.62 -7.31
N ARG A 456 -9.47 14.22 -6.74
CA ARG A 456 -8.15 14.44 -7.36
C ARG A 456 -7.05 14.06 -6.40
N LEU A 457 -5.86 13.76 -6.92
CA LEU A 457 -4.66 13.59 -6.09
C LEU A 457 -3.72 14.78 -6.30
N ALA A 458 -3.48 15.54 -5.22
CA ALA A 458 -2.48 16.59 -5.15
C ALA A 458 -1.21 16.05 -4.50
N ARG A 459 -0.05 16.54 -4.93
CA ARG A 459 1.23 16.19 -4.30
C ARG A 459 1.41 16.93 -2.98
N VAL A 460 2.00 16.25 -2.00
CA VAL A 460 2.30 16.80 -0.67
C VAL A 460 3.70 17.43 -0.70
N LEU A 461 3.85 18.62 -0.14
CA LEU A 461 5.12 19.32 -0.01
C LEU A 461 6.13 18.47 0.77
N CYS A 462 7.38 18.49 0.31
CA CYS A 462 8.44 17.76 1.01
C CYS A 462 8.69 18.39 2.40
N PRO A 463 8.52 17.64 3.50
CA PRO A 463 8.67 18.19 4.85
C PRO A 463 10.11 18.61 5.17
N SER A 464 11.10 18.14 4.41
CA SER A 464 12.51 18.45 4.61
C SER A 464 13.00 19.68 3.87
N CYS A 465 12.25 20.22 2.90
CA CYS A 465 12.72 21.36 2.11
C CYS A 465 11.65 22.39 1.78
N LYS A 466 10.39 22.21 2.20
CA LYS A 466 9.39 23.27 2.03
C LYS A 466 9.86 24.55 2.72
N ARG A 467 9.67 25.70 2.08
CA ARG A 467 10.09 27.00 2.61
C ARG A 467 8.86 27.90 2.79
N PRO A 468 8.73 28.58 3.94
CA PRO A 468 7.64 29.51 4.14
C PRO A 468 7.81 30.77 3.28
N TYR A 469 6.71 31.31 2.80
CA TYR A 469 6.64 32.61 2.15
C TYR A 469 5.30 33.29 2.51
N LYS A 470 5.26 34.62 2.35
CA LYS A 470 4.03 35.40 2.48
C LYS A 470 3.38 35.54 1.11
N PRO A 471 2.12 35.09 0.93
CA PRO A 471 1.43 35.24 -0.35
C PRO A 471 1.18 36.72 -0.66
N ASP A 472 1.17 37.06 -1.95
CA ASP A 472 0.82 38.42 -2.37
C ASP A 472 -0.69 38.69 -2.19
N THR A 473 -1.07 39.97 -2.19
CA THR A 473 -2.47 40.39 -2.02
C THR A 473 -3.39 39.85 -3.11
N LYS A 474 -2.86 39.65 -4.32
CA LYS A 474 -3.59 39.06 -5.46
C LYS A 474 -3.96 37.60 -5.17
N THR A 475 -3.05 36.83 -4.61
CA THR A 475 -3.26 35.44 -4.21
C THR A 475 -4.27 35.38 -3.07
N ILE A 476 -4.11 36.20 -2.03
CA ILE A 476 -5.06 36.26 -0.90
C ILE A 476 -6.50 36.55 -1.37
N ARG A 477 -6.66 37.52 -2.29
CA ARG A 477 -7.95 37.83 -2.92
C ARG A 477 -8.52 36.66 -3.71
N ARG A 478 -7.70 36.07 -4.59
CA ARG A 478 -8.12 34.95 -5.45
C ARG A 478 -8.59 33.75 -4.63
N LEU A 479 -7.96 33.51 -3.49
CA LEU A 479 -8.28 32.40 -2.58
C LEU A 479 -9.42 32.73 -1.62
N ASN A 480 -10.02 33.92 -1.70
CA ASN A 480 -11.04 34.42 -0.78
C ASN A 480 -10.62 34.33 0.71
N LEU A 481 -9.36 34.65 0.99
CA LEU A 481 -8.78 34.56 2.35
C LEU A 481 -8.71 35.90 3.08
N GLU A 482 -9.22 36.98 2.50
CA GLU A 482 -9.14 38.34 3.09
C GLU A 482 -9.74 38.41 4.52
N SER A 483 -10.74 37.58 4.82
CA SER A 483 -11.43 37.52 6.12
C SER A 483 -10.92 36.41 7.05
N ARG A 484 -9.91 35.64 6.65
CA ARG A 484 -9.41 34.48 7.40
C ARG A 484 -8.04 34.76 7.99
N GLN A 485 -7.80 34.31 9.22
CA GLN A 485 -6.44 34.17 9.71
C GLN A 485 -5.82 32.95 9.00
N PHE A 486 -4.74 33.18 8.26
CA PHE A 486 -3.95 32.12 7.64
C PHE A 486 -2.49 32.25 8.06
N GLY A 487 -1.83 31.10 8.21
CA GLY A 487 -0.40 31.02 8.53
C GLY A 487 0.48 31.37 7.33
N GLU A 488 1.75 30.98 7.40
CA GLU A 488 2.66 31.08 6.26
C GLU A 488 2.25 30.10 5.16
N PHE A 489 2.36 30.54 3.91
CA PHE A 489 2.24 29.64 2.76
C PHE A 489 3.59 28.99 2.53
N TYR A 490 3.60 27.86 1.83
CA TYR A 490 4.84 27.13 1.58
C TYR A 490 5.06 26.92 0.09
N GLU A 491 6.30 27.05 -0.34
CA GLU A 491 6.73 26.78 -1.71
C GLU A 491 7.54 25.48 -1.80
N ALA A 492 7.50 24.86 -2.98
CA ALA A 492 8.25 23.66 -3.29
C ALA A 492 9.68 24.02 -3.71
N VAL A 493 10.69 23.74 -2.87
CA VAL A 493 12.11 24.06 -3.17
C VAL A 493 12.83 22.92 -3.89
N GLY A 494 12.68 21.70 -3.40
CA GLY A 494 13.46 20.55 -3.86
C GLY A 494 14.70 20.29 -3.01
N CYS A 495 14.93 19.02 -2.69
CA CYS A 495 16.13 18.53 -2.04
C CYS A 495 16.36 17.07 -2.42
N LYS A 496 17.49 16.52 -1.99
CA LYS A 496 17.83 15.11 -2.27
C LYS A 496 16.77 14.11 -1.76
N LYS A 497 16.05 14.42 -0.66
CA LYS A 497 14.99 13.55 -0.10
C LYS A 497 13.72 13.45 -0.94
N CYS A 498 13.50 14.42 -1.82
CA CYS A 498 12.40 14.42 -2.77
C CYS A 498 12.91 14.39 -4.22
N MET A 499 14.14 13.95 -4.45
CA MET A 499 14.75 13.91 -5.79
C MET A 499 14.68 15.27 -6.52
N ASN A 500 14.87 16.36 -5.75
CA ASN A 500 14.81 17.75 -6.22
C ASN A 500 13.47 18.19 -6.84
N VAL A 501 12.36 17.49 -6.57
CA VAL A 501 11.04 17.88 -7.11
C VAL A 501 10.25 18.81 -6.19
N GLY A 502 10.59 18.85 -4.90
CA GLY A 502 9.90 19.66 -3.88
C GLY A 502 8.67 19.02 -3.26
N TYR A 503 8.25 17.84 -3.71
CA TYR A 503 7.09 17.10 -3.21
C TYR A 503 7.45 15.67 -2.79
N ARG A 504 6.70 15.10 -1.84
CA ARG A 504 6.89 13.72 -1.39
C ARG A 504 5.57 13.14 -0.89
N GLY A 505 4.98 12.24 -1.68
CA GLY A 505 3.69 11.63 -1.42
C GLY A 505 2.54 12.42 -2.07
N ARG A 506 1.34 11.87 -1.93
CA ARG A 506 0.11 12.45 -2.48
C ARG A 506 -0.97 12.41 -1.42
N MET A 507 -1.93 13.30 -1.57
CA MET A 507 -3.16 13.34 -0.80
C MET A 507 -4.35 13.52 -1.73
N ALA A 508 -5.52 13.11 -1.30
CA ALA A 508 -6.74 13.37 -2.05
C ALA A 508 -7.30 14.76 -1.74
N LEU A 509 -7.88 15.37 -2.77
CA LEU A 509 -8.77 16.52 -2.67
C LEU A 509 -10.16 16.05 -3.05
N PHE A 510 -11.16 16.50 -2.30
CA PHE A 510 -12.53 16.07 -2.46
C PHE A 510 -13.42 17.28 -2.76
N GLU A 511 -14.31 17.11 -3.72
CA GLU A 511 -15.49 17.92 -3.86
C GLU A 511 -16.70 17.02 -3.66
N THR A 512 -17.64 17.50 -2.87
CA THR A 512 -18.77 16.68 -2.42
C THR A 512 -20.08 17.39 -2.73
N LEU A 513 -21.05 16.62 -3.22
CA LEU A 513 -22.41 17.08 -3.47
C LEU A 513 -23.39 16.05 -2.92
N LEU A 514 -24.18 16.48 -1.93
CA LEU A 514 -25.32 15.72 -1.42
C LEU A 514 -26.57 16.05 -2.23
N PHE A 515 -27.36 15.02 -2.54
CA PHE A 515 -28.60 15.17 -3.30
C PHE A 515 -29.76 15.52 -2.36
N SER A 516 -29.71 16.77 -1.85
CA SER A 516 -30.78 17.37 -1.03
C SER A 516 -32.08 17.55 -1.82
N PRO A 517 -33.24 17.75 -1.17
CA PRO A 517 -34.49 18.02 -1.86
C PRO A 517 -34.38 19.16 -2.90
N GLN A 518 -33.64 20.23 -2.58
CA GLN A 518 -33.42 21.36 -3.49
C GLN A 518 -32.61 20.97 -4.72
N VAL A 519 -31.55 20.17 -4.56
CA VAL A 519 -30.75 19.66 -5.69
C VAL A 519 -31.62 18.76 -6.56
N ARG A 520 -32.43 17.89 -5.95
CA ARG A 520 -33.36 17.00 -6.66
C ARG A 520 -34.38 17.77 -7.49
N ASP A 521 -35.00 18.81 -6.92
CA ASP A 521 -35.97 19.65 -7.62
C ASP A 521 -35.37 20.34 -8.86
N VAL A 522 -34.11 20.82 -8.75
CA VAL A 522 -33.41 21.41 -9.90
C VAL A 522 -33.14 20.37 -10.99
N ILE A 523 -32.75 19.14 -10.62
CA ILE A 523 -32.53 18.06 -11.59
C ILE A 523 -33.82 17.69 -12.35
N LEU A 524 -34.97 17.68 -11.68
CA LEU A 524 -36.26 17.28 -12.26
C LEU A 524 -36.83 18.27 -13.30
N THR A 525 -36.32 19.49 -13.34
CA THR A 525 -36.82 20.53 -14.25
C THR A 525 -35.92 20.64 -15.48
N ASN A 526 -34.98 21.58 -15.48
CA ASN A 526 -33.97 21.73 -16.51
C ASN A 526 -32.69 22.28 -15.85
N PRO A 527 -31.82 21.39 -15.32
CA PRO A 527 -30.73 21.81 -14.46
C PRO A 527 -29.71 22.65 -15.25
N THR A 528 -29.35 23.81 -14.70
CA THR A 528 -28.14 24.52 -15.11
C THR A 528 -27.07 24.37 -14.03
N ILE A 529 -25.80 24.56 -14.40
CA ILE A 529 -24.68 24.56 -13.44
C ILE A 529 -24.90 25.60 -12.33
N GLY A 530 -25.43 26.79 -12.70
CA GLY A 530 -25.70 27.86 -11.75
C GLY A 530 -26.79 27.50 -10.75
N ASP A 531 -27.88 26.90 -11.22
CA ASP A 531 -28.99 26.48 -10.36
C ASP A 531 -28.58 25.35 -9.41
N LEU A 532 -27.81 24.37 -9.90
CA LEU A 532 -27.29 23.28 -9.06
C LEU A 532 -26.32 23.80 -8.01
N ARG A 533 -25.42 24.73 -8.34
CA ARG A 533 -24.54 25.36 -7.33
C ARG A 533 -25.33 26.12 -6.28
N LYS A 534 -26.36 26.85 -6.69
CA LYS A 534 -27.22 27.59 -5.77
C LYS A 534 -28.01 26.64 -4.86
N ALA A 535 -28.51 25.53 -5.41
CA ALA A 535 -29.28 24.53 -4.68
C ALA A 535 -28.41 23.67 -3.73
N ALA A 536 -27.15 23.42 -4.10
CA ALA A 536 -26.19 22.75 -3.23
C ALA A 536 -25.92 23.55 -1.94
N GLY A 537 -26.01 24.89 -2.03
CA GLY A 537 -25.80 25.79 -0.90
C GLY A 537 -24.34 25.80 -0.43
N GLU A 538 -24.10 26.34 0.76
CA GLU A 538 -22.75 26.38 1.37
C GLU A 538 -22.49 25.18 2.30
N TRP A 539 -23.54 24.46 2.70
CA TRP A 539 -23.43 23.33 3.61
C TRP A 539 -23.05 22.07 2.85
N MET A 540 -21.91 21.46 3.19
CA MET A 540 -21.36 20.22 2.59
C MET A 540 -20.97 20.30 1.11
N PHE A 541 -21.20 21.43 0.42
CA PHE A 541 -20.69 21.67 -0.91
C PHE A 541 -19.40 22.50 -0.86
N HIS A 542 -18.29 21.85 -1.17
CA HIS A 542 -16.97 22.48 -1.29
C HIS A 542 -16.35 22.08 -2.60
N THR A 543 -15.89 23.05 -3.38
CA THR A 543 -15.24 22.74 -4.66
C THR A 543 -13.90 22.06 -4.42
N LEU A 544 -13.37 21.39 -5.44
CA LEU A 544 -12.01 20.81 -5.39
C LEU A 544 -10.96 21.88 -5.05
N ALA A 545 -11.18 23.11 -5.53
CA ALA A 545 -10.31 24.24 -5.24
C ALA A 545 -10.42 24.65 -3.76
N ASP A 546 -11.62 24.73 -3.19
CA ASP A 546 -11.81 25.06 -1.77
C ASP A 546 -11.14 24.04 -0.85
N SER A 547 -11.33 22.74 -1.14
CA SER A 547 -10.64 21.65 -0.43
C SER A 547 -9.11 21.83 -0.55
N GLY A 548 -8.60 22.02 -1.76
CA GLY A 548 -7.17 22.26 -2.01
C GLY A 548 -6.60 23.46 -1.27
N TYR A 549 -7.29 24.61 -1.27
CA TYR A 549 -6.81 25.83 -0.63
C TYR A 549 -6.79 25.73 0.90
N ARG A 550 -7.70 24.96 1.52
CA ARG A 550 -7.56 24.61 2.95
C ARG A 550 -6.24 23.90 3.21
N LYS A 551 -5.85 22.96 2.34
CA LYS A 551 -4.58 22.22 2.44
C LYS A 551 -3.35 23.08 2.16
N VAL A 552 -3.49 24.14 1.38
CA VAL A 552 -2.44 25.17 1.24
C VAL A 552 -2.25 25.95 2.53
N ILE A 553 -3.33 26.36 3.19
CA ILE A 553 -3.29 27.09 4.47
C ILE A 553 -2.69 26.22 5.58
N GLU A 554 -2.97 24.92 5.56
CA GLU A 554 -2.35 23.92 6.45
C GLU A 554 -0.86 23.66 6.13
N GLY A 555 -0.32 24.25 5.04
CA GLY A 555 1.06 24.08 4.62
C GLY A 555 1.41 22.68 4.11
N ILE A 556 0.40 21.95 3.60
CA ILE A 556 0.52 20.57 3.11
C ILE A 556 0.84 20.54 1.62
N THR A 557 0.29 21.45 0.82
CA THR A 557 0.53 21.55 -0.63
C THR A 557 0.69 23.01 -1.06
N THR A 558 0.91 23.23 -2.35
CA THR A 558 1.09 24.57 -2.95
C THR A 558 -0.14 25.02 -3.72
N VAL A 559 -0.25 26.33 -3.93
CA VAL A 559 -1.33 26.90 -4.75
C VAL A 559 -1.25 26.39 -6.19
N GLU A 560 -0.03 26.32 -6.75
CA GLU A 560 0.23 25.84 -8.10
C GLU A 560 -0.20 24.38 -8.28
N GLU A 561 -0.01 23.56 -7.25
CA GLU A 561 -0.39 22.16 -7.29
C GLU A 561 -1.92 21.98 -7.23
N VAL A 562 -2.60 22.77 -6.40
CA VAL A 562 -4.07 22.81 -6.36
C VAL A 562 -4.62 23.25 -7.71
N ASP A 563 -4.13 24.36 -8.24
CA ASP A 563 -4.52 24.86 -9.56
C ASP A 563 -4.31 23.77 -10.62
N ARG A 564 -3.14 23.11 -10.65
CA ARG A 564 -2.85 22.04 -11.62
C ARG A 564 -3.90 20.92 -11.63
N VAL A 565 -4.42 20.52 -10.46
CA VAL A 565 -5.36 19.38 -10.36
C VAL A 565 -6.82 19.78 -10.37
N ALA A 566 -7.14 20.99 -9.91
CA ALA A 566 -8.49 21.54 -9.85
C ALA A 566 -8.88 22.29 -11.13
N SER A 567 -7.92 22.95 -11.81
CA SER A 567 -8.14 23.71 -13.05
C SER A 567 -7.97 22.90 -14.33
N GLN A 568 -7.57 21.62 -14.23
CA GLN A 568 -7.67 20.66 -15.35
C GLN A 568 -9.08 20.10 -15.53
N GLY A 569 -10.05 20.61 -14.77
CA GLY A 569 -11.43 20.64 -15.19
C GLY A 569 -11.67 21.99 -15.79
#